data_AF-A0A227IZE1-F1
#
_entry.id   AF-A0A227IZE1-F1
#
_cell.length_a   1.000
_cell.length_b   1.000
_cell.length_c   1.000
_cell.angle_alpha   90.00
_cell.angle_beta   90.00
_cell.angle_gamma   90.00
#
_symmetry.space_group_name_H-M   'P 1'
#
loop_
_entity.id
_entity.type
_entity.pdbx_description
1 polymer ?
#
loop_
_entity_poly.entity_id
_entity_poly.type
_entity_poly.pdbx_seq_one_letter_code
_entity_poly.pdbx_strand_id
1 'polypeptide(L)' 'MFNAIHHVAIICSDYPTSKRFYTEVLGLRIIAENYREMRDSYKL' A
#
# COMPACT_ATOMS: atom_id res chain seq x y z
N MET A 1 -25.13 -7.85 7.34
CA MET A 1 -24.52 -8.76 6.34
C MET A 1 -23.30 -8.06 5.76
N PHE A 2 -22.19 -8.75 5.50
CA PHE A 2 -21.08 -8.19 4.73
C PHE A 2 -21.23 -8.60 3.27
N ASN A 3 -21.10 -7.63 2.35
CA ASN A 3 -21.46 -7.83 0.94
C ASN A 3 -20.23 -7.96 0.01
N ALA A 4 -19.08 -7.41 0.41
CA ALA A 4 -17.82 -7.44 -0.36
C ALA A 4 -16.61 -7.15 0.55
N ILE A 5 -15.40 -7.42 0.04
CA ILE A 5 -14.14 -6.97 0.65
C ILE A 5 -13.89 -5.52 0.22
N HIS A 6 -13.75 -4.60 1.18
CA HIS A 6 -13.51 -3.18 0.88
C HIS A 6 -12.04 -2.87 0.62
N HIS A 7 -11.13 -3.44 1.42
CA HIS A 7 -9.67 -3.27 1.27
C HIS A 7 -8.93 -4.37 2.04
N VAL A 8 -7.64 -4.51 1.78
CA VAL A 8 -6.71 -5.40 2.50
C VAL A 8 -5.51 -4.56 2.94
N ALA A 9 -5.04 -4.75 4.17
CA ALA A 9 -3.81 -4.14 4.66
C ALA A 9 -2.68 -5.18 4.66
N ILE A 10 -1.54 -4.82 4.09
CA ILE A 10 -0.36 -5.70 3.96
C ILE A 10 0.82 -4.99 4.61
N ILE A 11 1.52 -5.68 5.53
CA ILE A 11 2.78 -5.20 6.09
C ILE A 11 3.90 -5.71 5.20
N CYS A 12 4.68 -4.80 4.62
CA CYS A 12 5.85 -5.10 3.81
C CYS A 12 7.13 -4.69 4.54
N SER A 13 8.24 -5.38 4.25
CA SER A 13 9.58 -5.05 4.76
C SER A 13 10.31 -4.02 3.90
N ASP A 14 10.04 -4.00 2.60
CA ASP A 14 10.64 -3.07 1.63
C ASP A 14 9.52 -2.31 0.91
N TYR A 15 9.40 -1.02 1.22
CA TYR A 15 8.35 -0.16 0.66
C TYR A 15 8.59 0.18 -0.83
N PRO A 16 9.77 0.62 -1.28
CA PRO A 16 10.03 0.88 -2.71
C PRO A 16 9.71 -0.30 -3.62
N THR A 17 10.13 -1.52 -3.24
CA THR A 17 9.86 -2.76 -3.98
C THR A 17 8.36 -3.07 -4.02
N SER A 18 7.67 -2.90 -2.89
CA SER A 18 6.23 -3.13 -2.81
C SER A 18 5.43 -2.12 -3.63
N LYS A 19 5.78 -0.83 -3.53
CA LYS A 19 5.18 0.25 -4.34
C LYS A 19 5.31 -0.08 -5.82
N ARG A 20 6.54 -0.36 -6.29
CA ARG A 20 6.82 -0.75 -7.68
C ARG A 20 6.00 -1.95 -8.13
N PHE A 21 5.90 -3.00 -7.31
CA PHE A 21 5.09 -4.17 -7.63
C PHE A 21 3.61 -3.80 -7.85
N TYR A 22 3.00 -3.05 -6.93
CA TYR A 22 1.59 -2.67 -7.06
C TYR A 22 1.34 -1.67 -8.20
N THR A 23 2.23 -0.70 -8.44
CA THR A 23 1.99 0.37 -9.42
C THR A 23 2.51 0.09 -10.83
N GLU A 24 3.69 -0.52 -10.98
CA GLU A 24 4.29 -0.80 -12.29
C GLU A 24 3.97 -2.20 -12.80
N VAL A 25 4.05 -3.22 -11.93
CA VAL A 25 3.86 -4.62 -12.36
C VAL A 25 2.36 -4.98 -12.44
N LEU A 26 1.56 -4.55 -11.46
CA LEU A 26 0.11 -4.76 -11.44
C LEU A 26 -0.70 -3.60 -12.02
N GLY A 27 -0.08 -2.46 -12.33
CA GLY A 27 -0.75 -1.29 -12.91
C GLY A 27 -1.79 -0.61 -12.00
N LEU A 28 -1.75 -0.86 -10.68
CA LEU A 28 -2.70 -0.27 -9.73
C LEU A 28 -2.40 1.21 -9.52
N ARG A 29 -3.45 2.01 -9.32
CA ARG A 29 -3.32 3.44 -9.03
C ARG A 29 -3.20 3.68 -7.53
N ILE A 30 -2.26 4.53 -7.16
CA ILE A 30 -2.14 5.05 -5.79
C ILE A 30 -3.37 5.90 -5.48
N ILE A 31 -4.08 5.59 -4.39
CA ILE A 31 -5.24 6.36 -3.92
C ILE A 31 -4.84 7.28 -2.77
N ALA A 32 -3.92 6.84 -1.90
CA ALA A 32 -3.36 7.63 -0.82
C ALA A 32 -1.88 7.23 -0.59
N GLU A 33 -1.05 8.16 -0.16
CA GLU A 33 0.37 7.92 0.13
C GLU A 33 0.79 8.81 1.30
N ASN A 34 1.05 8.21 2.46
CA ASN A 34 1.25 8.94 3.72
C ASN A 34 2.55 8.52 4.40
N TYR A 35 3.49 9.45 4.55
CA TYR A 35 4.69 9.24 5.37
C TYR A 35 4.35 9.32 6.87
N ARG A 36 5.06 8.55 7.70
CA ARG A 36 4.82 8.40 9.14
C ARG A 36 6.14 8.58 9.90
N GLU A 37 6.49 9.83 10.20
CA GLU A 37 7.73 10.23 10.88
C GLU A 37 8.07 9.34 12.10
N MET A 38 7.11 9.13 13.02
CA MET A 38 7.30 8.30 14.23
C MET A 38 7.70 6.84 13.97
N ARG A 39 7.67 6.38 12.71
CA ARG A 39 8.02 5.00 12.31
C ARG A 39 8.87 4.94 11.05
N ASP A 40 9.39 6.07 10.57
CA ASP A 40 10.15 6.21 9.31
C ASP A 40 9.62 5.28 8.19
N SER A 41 8.32 5.39 7.89
CA SER A 41 7.63 4.46 7.01
C SER A 41 6.48 5.09 6.24
N TYR A 42 6.15 4.50 5.10
CA TYR A 42 5.02 4.93 4.27
C TYR A 42 3.83 4.00 4.44
N LYS A 43 2.63 4.59 4.45
CA LYS A 43 1.36 3.89 4.28
C LYS A 43 0.79 4.23 2.91
N LEU A 44 0.76 3.23 2.04
CA LEU A 44 0.04 3.18 0.76
C LEU A 44 -1.42 2.72 0.99
#